data_AF-A0ABD3B4D0-F1
#
_entry.id   AF-A0ABD3B4D0-F1
#
_cell.length_a   1.000
_cell.length_b   1.000
_cell.length_c   1.000
_cell.angle_alpha   90.00
_cell.angle_beta   90.00
_cell.angle_gamma   90.00
#
_symmetry.space_group_name_H-M   'P 1'
#
loop_
_entity.id
_entity.type
_entity.pdbx_description
1 polymer ?
#
loop_
_entity_poly.entity_id
_entity_poly.type
_entity_poly.pdbx_seq_one_letter_code
_entity_poly.pdbx_strand_id
1 'polypeptide(L)'
;MWNEFLENEGVEFLKKKDRERCNTKSMDIIEPLGKVENVSLSRWEMKKKTGSCSVSFVLKGDYGLVVSNNDLRGGDILQLWAVRICAIVGSCV
;
A
#
# COMPACT_ATOMS: atom_id res chain seq x y z
N MET A 1 -14.54 -4.02 -1.71
CA MET A 1 -13.33 -4.53 -2.37
C MET A 1 -12.02 -3.99 -1.77
N TRP A 2 -11.77 -2.68 -1.61
CA TRP A 2 -10.57 -2.22 -0.85
C TRP A 2 -10.68 -2.35 0.68
N ASN A 3 -11.92 -2.39 1.20
CA ASN A 3 -12.21 -2.56 2.62
C ASN A 3 -11.76 -3.93 3.18
N GLU A 4 -11.40 -4.88 2.32
CA GLU A 4 -10.85 -6.19 2.73
C GLU A 4 -9.32 -6.11 2.90
N PHE A 5 -8.62 -5.37 2.02
CA PHE A 5 -7.15 -5.26 2.06
C PHE A 5 -6.63 -4.22 3.06
N LEU A 6 -7.35 -3.11 3.24
CA LEU A 6 -7.05 -2.09 4.27
C LEU A 6 -8.22 -1.98 5.24
N GLU A 7 -7.92 -1.88 6.53
CA GLU A 7 -8.90 -1.52 7.54
C GLU A 7 -9.41 -0.09 7.30
N ASN A 8 -10.66 0.17 7.68
CA ASN A 8 -11.30 1.48 7.50
C ASN A 8 -10.43 2.62 8.05
N GLU A 9 -9.80 2.42 9.21
CA GLU A 9 -8.88 3.40 9.81
C GLU A 9 -7.66 3.69 8.94
N GLY A 10 -7.10 2.68 8.28
CA GLY A 10 -5.99 2.84 7.34
C GLY A 10 -6.40 3.61 6.10
N VAL A 11 -7.61 3.37 5.59
CA VAL A 11 -8.16 4.13 4.47
C VAL A 11 -8.40 5.59 4.85
N GLU A 12 -8.97 5.84 6.04
CA GLU A 12 -9.19 7.20 6.55
C GLU A 12 -7.87 7.93 6.81
N PHE A 13 -6.85 7.25 7.32
CA PHE A 13 -5.52 7.81 7.46
C PHE A 13 -4.95 8.26 6.12
N LEU A 14 -5.01 7.41 5.08
CA LEU A 14 -4.51 7.73 3.74
C LEU A 14 -5.35 8.80 3.01
N LYS A 15 -6.60 9.04 3.43
CA LYS A 15 -7.42 10.16 2.94
C LYS A 15 -6.94 11.52 3.45
N LYS A 16 -6.37 11.58 4.66
CA LYS A 16 -5.88 12.83 5.25
C LYS A 16 -4.74 13.40 4.40
N LYS A 17 -4.72 14.73 4.29
CA LYS A 17 -3.67 15.49 3.60
C LYS A 17 -2.95 16.36 4.60
N ASP A 18 -1.63 16.35 4.57
CA ASP A 18 -0.80 17.36 5.22
C ASP A 18 -0.26 18.32 4.16
N ARG A 19 -0.66 19.59 4.28
CA ARG A 19 -0.19 20.78 3.54
C ARG A 19 -0.18 20.75 2.01
N GLU A 20 -0.45 19.61 1.38
CA GLU A 20 -0.70 19.34 -0.07
C GLU A 20 -0.45 17.86 -0.43
N ARG A 21 0.21 17.09 0.44
CA ARG A 21 0.53 15.68 0.19
C ARG A 21 -0.45 14.77 0.92
N CYS A 22 -0.96 13.75 0.23
CA CYS A 22 -1.69 12.68 0.90
C CYS A 22 -0.76 11.95 1.87
N ASN A 23 -1.31 11.57 3.03
CA ASN A 23 -0.59 10.74 3.97
C ASN A 23 -0.16 9.42 3.32
N THR A 24 0.98 8.92 3.78
CA THR A 24 1.56 7.67 3.30
C THR A 24 1.78 6.71 4.46
N LYS A 25 1.56 5.43 4.23
CA LYS A 25 1.92 4.37 5.20
C LYS A 25 3.17 3.66 4.71
N SER A 26 4.23 3.70 5.50
CA SER A 26 5.43 2.89 5.26
C SER A 26 5.12 1.42 5.58
N MET A 27 5.65 0.52 4.77
CA MET A 27 5.52 -0.93 4.93
C MET A 27 6.70 -1.62 4.25
N ASP A 28 7.02 -2.80 4.73
CA ASP A 28 8.04 -3.64 4.12
C ASP A 28 7.39 -4.60 3.12
N ILE A 29 8.00 -4.71 1.94
CA ILE A 29 7.73 -5.80 1.00
C ILE A 29 8.82 -6.83 1.18
N ILE A 30 8.40 -8.06 1.45
CA ILE A 30 9.29 -9.22 1.51
C ILE A 30 9.13 -9.97 0.19
N GLU A 31 10.17 -9.95 -0.64
CA GLU A 31 10.23 -10.70 -1.88
C GLU A 31 10.35 -12.21 -1.59
N PRO A 32 9.97 -13.11 -2.51
CA PRO A 32 10.05 -14.56 -2.29
C PRO A 32 11.45 -15.08 -1.92
N LEU A 33 12.50 -14.37 -2.35
CA LEU A 33 13.90 -14.68 -2.01
C LEU A 33 14.35 -14.10 -0.65
N GLY A 34 13.43 -13.53 0.13
CA GLY A 34 13.69 -12.96 1.45
C GLY A 34 14.29 -11.55 1.42
N LYS A 35 14.41 -10.93 0.24
CA LYS A 35 14.83 -9.53 0.12
C LYS A 35 13.73 -8.62 0.64
N VAL A 36 14.10 -7.61 1.44
CA VAL A 36 13.15 -6.72 2.09
C VAL A 36 13.38 -5.31 1.59
N GLU A 37 12.32 -4.66 1.10
CA GLU A 37 12.34 -3.29 0.60
C GLU A 37 11.29 -2.46 1.33
N ASN A 38 11.67 -1.25 1.78
CA ASN A 38 10.74 -0.35 2.44
C ASN A 38 10.00 0.51 1.40
N VAL A 39 8.69 0.31 1.32
CA VAL A 39 7.84 1.03 0.37
C VAL A 39 6.81 1.87 1.10
N SER A 40 6.26 2.84 0.38
CA SER A 40 5.21 3.72 0.90
C SER A 40 3.93 3.57 0.10
N LEU A 41 2.84 3.19 0.79
CA LEU A 41 1.50 3.16 0.23
C LEU A 41 0.86 4.55 0.36
N SER A 42 0.40 5.09 -0.77
CA SER A 42 -0.34 6.35 -0.83
C SER A 42 -1.71 6.15 -1.46
N ARG A 43 -2.69 6.98 -1.07
CA ARG A 43 -3.96 7.11 -1.79
C ARG A 43 -3.93 8.35 -2.69
N TRP A 44 -4.18 8.16 -3.98
CA TRP A 44 -4.20 9.20 -4.99
C TRP A 44 -5.63 9.46 -5.45
N GLU A 45 -6.06 10.71 -5.31
CA GLU A 45 -7.34 11.21 -5.80
C GLU A 45 -7.12 11.96 -7.11
N MET A 46 -7.58 11.38 -8.21
CA MET A 46 -7.53 12.02 -9.52
C MET A 46 -8.86 12.69 -9.80
N LYS A 47 -8.86 14.03 -9.70
CA LYS A 47 -9.99 14.86 -10.09
C LYS A 47 -10.23 14.70 -11.59
N LYS A 48 -11.46 14.34 -11.96
CA LYS A 48 -11.91 14.31 -13.35
C LYS A 48 -12.48 15.69 -13.73
N LYS A 49 -12.41 16.04 -15.02
CA LYS A 49 -12.98 17.30 -15.53
C LYS A 49 -14.49 17.39 -15.26
N THR A 50 -15.18 16.26 -15.23
CA THR A 50 -16.61 16.14 -14.91
C THR A 50 -16.86 14.84 -14.13
N GLY A 51 -17.76 14.88 -13.15
CA GLY A 51 -18.18 13.69 -12.39
C GLY A 51 -17.32 13.38 -11.16
N SER A 52 -17.40 12.13 -10.70
CA SER A 52 -16.74 11.67 -9.47
C SER A 52 -15.22 11.54 -9.61
N CYS A 53 -14.52 11.80 -8.50
CA CYS A 53 -13.08 11.61 -8.39
C CYS A 53 -12.73 10.12 -8.48
N SER A 54 -11.74 9.75 -9.30
CA SER A 54 -11.17 8.39 -9.26
C SER A 54 -10.14 8.28 -8.16
N VAL A 55 -10.11 7.14 -7.49
CA VAL A 55 -9.17 6.84 -6.41
C VAL A 55 -8.26 5.70 -6.86
N SER A 56 -6.95 5.88 -6.71
CA SER A 56 -5.94 4.85 -6.91
C SER A 56 -5.10 4.70 -5.65
N PHE A 57 -4.69 3.48 -5.32
CA PHE A 57 -3.68 3.22 -4.29
C PHE A 57 -2.38 2.87 -4.98
N VAL A 58 -1.28 3.48 -4.54
CA VAL A 58 0.02 3.38 -5.22
C VAL A 58 1.11 3.05 -4.22
N LEU A 59 1.97 2.09 -4.58
CA LEU A 59 3.23 1.83 -3.91
C LEU A 59 4.31 2.73 -4.49
N LYS A 60 5.12 3.34 -3.63
CA LYS A 60 6.16 4.30 -3.98
C LYS A 60 7.44 4.05 -3.17
N GLY A 61 8.46 4.86 -3.41
CA GLY A 61 9.78 4.72 -2.78
C GLY A 61 10.53 3.58 -3.45
N ASP A 62 11.00 2.63 -2.65
CA ASP A 62 11.86 1.54 -3.11
C ASP A 62 11.10 0.45 -3.89
N TYR A 63 9.82 0.67 -4.21
CA TYR A 63 9.08 -0.21 -5.12
C TYR A 63 9.76 -0.33 -6.50
N GLY A 64 10.48 0.70 -6.94
CA GLY A 64 11.32 0.61 -8.15
C GLY A 64 12.45 -0.43 -8.04
N LEU A 65 12.98 -0.64 -6.82
CA LEU A 65 13.95 -1.71 -6.56
C LEU A 65 13.28 -3.08 -6.69
N VAL A 66 12.09 -3.26 -6.12
CA VAL A 66 11.31 -4.50 -6.28
C VAL A 66 11.10 -4.84 -7.76
N VAL A 67 10.70 -3.85 -8.58
CA VAL A 67 10.53 -4.02 -10.04
C VAL A 67 11.83 -4.42 -10.71
N SER A 68 12.94 -3.69 -10.44
CA SER A 68 14.22 -3.95 -11.08
C SER A 68 14.89 -5.26 -10.65
N ASN A 69 14.79 -5.64 -9.37
CA ASN A 69 15.34 -6.88 -8.84
C ASN A 69 14.66 -8.12 -9.44
N ASN A 70 13.37 -8.02 -9.74
CA ASN A 70 12.55 -9.12 -10.24
C ASN A 70 12.30 -9.06 -11.76
N ASP A 71 12.94 -8.12 -12.47
CA ASP A 71 12.74 -7.85 -13.91
C ASP A 71 11.26 -7.79 -14.30
N LEU A 72 10.44 -7.10 -13.48
CA LEU A 72 9.00 -7.01 -13.73
C LEU A 72 8.70 -6.08 -14.91
N ARG A 73 7.87 -6.55 -15.82
CA ARG A 73 7.49 -5.87 -17.06
C ARG A 73 5.98 -5.72 -17.17
N GLY A 74 5.55 -4.83 -18.06
CA GLY A 74 4.13 -4.68 -18.39
C GLY A 74 3.58 -5.98 -18.96
N GLY A 75 2.55 -6.54 -18.30
CA GLY A 75 1.95 -7.82 -18.67
C GLY A 75 2.26 -8.95 -17.69
N ASP A 76 3.24 -8.78 -16.82
CA ASP A 76 3.55 -9.77 -15.79
C ASP A 76 2.49 -9.79 -14.67
N ILE A 77 2.34 -10.96 -14.04
CA ILE A 77 1.42 -11.16 -12.93
C ILE A 77 2.18 -10.96 -11.62
N LEU A 78 1.84 -9.90 -10.89
CA LEU A 78 2.31 -9.67 -9.52
C LEU A 78 1.26 -10.13 -8.52
N GLN A 79 1.64 -11.01 -7.59
CA GLN A 79 0.80 -11.41 -6.46
C GLN A 79 1.31 -10.75 -5.17
N LEU A 80 0.44 -9.97 -4.53
CA LEU A 80 0.73 -9.33 -3.25
C LEU A 80 -0.02 -10.07 -2.13
N TRP A 81 0.73 -10.47 -1.11
CA TRP A 81 0.19 -11.10 0.09
C TRP A 81 0.41 -10.17 1.27
N ALA A 82 -0.59 -10.06 2.14
CA ALA A 82 -0.47 -9.37 3.40
C ALA A 82 -0.88 -10.34 4.51
N VAL A 83 0.02 -10.60 5.45
CA VAL A 83 -0.28 -11.37 6.65
C VAL A 83 -0.64 -10.40 7.76
N ARG A 84 -1.85 -10.52 8.30
CA ARG A 84 -2.26 -9.79 9.50
C ARG A 84 -2.19 -10.73 10.69
N ILE A 85 -1.23 -10.51 11.57
CA ILE A 85 -1.16 -11.21 12.84
C ILE A 85 -1.91 -10.37 13.86
N CYS A 86 -3.22 -10.64 14.02
CA CYS A 86 -3.95 -10.15 15.19
C CYS A 86 -3.47 -10.93 16.41
N ALA A 87 -2.47 -10.41 17.11
CA ALA A 87 -2.18 -10.89 18.45
C ALA A 87 -3.36 -10.50 19.34
N ILE A 88 -4.23 -11.48 19.68
CA ILE A 88 -4.96 -11.40 20.94
C ILE A 88 -3.87 -11.49 21.99
N VAL A 89 -3.46 -10.35 22.54
CA VAL A 89 -2.70 -10.32 23.79
C VAL A 89 -3.68 -10.77 24.86
N GLY A 90 -3.79 -12.09 25.02
CA GLY A 90 -4.42 -12.69 26.18
C GLY A 90 -3.68 -12.16 27.40
N SER A 91 -4.44 -11.55 28.30
CA SER A 91 -4.07 -11.34 29.70
C SER A 91 -3.28 -12.54 30.22
N CYS A 92 -1.98 -12.33 30.44
CA CYS A 92 -1.22 -13.16 31.37
C CYS A 92 -1.36 -12.49 32.74
N VAL A 93 -1.83 -13.31 33.68
CA VAL A 93 -2.09 -13.12 35.12
C VAL A 93 -1.15 -12.13 35.79
#